data_AF-A0A137QL44-F1
#
_entry.id   AF-A0A137QL44-F1
#
_cell.length_a   1.000
_cell.length_b   1.000
_cell.length_c   1.000
_cell.angle_alpha   90.00
_cell.angle_beta   90.00
_cell.angle_gamma   90.00
#
_symmetry.space_group_name_H-M   'P 1'
#
loop_
_entity.id
_entity.type
_entity.pdbx_description
1 polymer ?
#
loop_
_entity_poly.entity_id
_entity_poly.type
_entity_poly.pdbx_seq_one_letter_code
_entity_poly.pdbx_strand_id
1 'polypeptide(L)'
;MRVRYSPSRALKRASYFRSPALLCRPYSSSAQTDEYGIPLQPSWSVTELLSSYPKPTISSQTLNRLHELAALVPPIEGIPEHTKLQEGISELVRLVEAVKLVNAHDVTISARWGIEDADKRNVEMFPKDIPEGQTLLKHAARTQDGFYLVDADRKRKQSQGGHTSLGSSGAKNSDYISDKKY
;
A
#
# COMPACT_ATOMS: atom_id res chain seq x y z
N MET A 1 26.06 -50.17 51.77
CA MET A 1 26.71 -51.33 51.10
C MET A 1 25.66 -52.26 50.53
N ARG A 2 25.52 -52.33 49.19
CA ARG A 2 25.29 -53.55 48.40
C ARG A 2 25.15 -53.14 46.93
N VAL A 3 26.29 -53.15 46.27
CA VAL A 3 26.44 -53.06 44.82
C VAL A 3 25.88 -54.35 44.22
N ARG A 4 25.04 -54.25 43.19
CA ARG A 4 24.76 -55.37 42.29
C ARG A 4 25.06 -54.93 40.87
N TYR A 5 26.13 -55.51 40.34
CA TYR A 5 26.46 -55.58 38.93
C TYR A 5 25.43 -56.43 38.18
N SER A 6 25.08 -56.02 36.96
CA SER A 6 24.58 -56.94 35.94
C SER A 6 24.87 -56.40 34.54
N PRO A 7 25.01 -57.28 33.54
CA PRO A 7 26.12 -57.23 32.60
C PRO A 7 25.82 -56.45 31.31
N SER A 8 26.92 -55.92 30.77
CA SER A 8 27.12 -55.36 29.44
C SER A 8 26.45 -56.20 28.35
N ARG A 9 25.40 -55.67 27.73
CA ARG A 9 24.90 -56.17 26.45
C ARG A 9 25.67 -55.49 25.32
N ALA A 10 26.39 -56.34 24.60
CA ALA A 10 27.21 -56.03 23.45
C ALA A 10 26.49 -55.15 22.41
N LEU A 11 27.15 -54.08 22.02
CA LEU A 11 26.88 -53.30 20.83
C LEU A 11 27.09 -54.18 19.60
N LYS A 12 26.01 -54.71 19.03
CA LYS A 12 26.04 -55.25 17.66
C LYS A 12 26.00 -54.06 16.70
N ARG A 13 27.18 -53.68 16.21
CA ARG A 13 27.36 -52.86 15.02
C ARG A 13 26.64 -53.55 13.85
N ALA A 14 25.45 -53.08 13.53
CA ALA A 14 24.82 -53.36 12.24
C ALA A 14 25.30 -52.29 11.26
N SER A 15 26.37 -52.59 10.54
CA SER A 15 26.80 -51.85 9.35
C SER A 15 25.82 -52.12 8.22
N TYR A 16 24.73 -51.36 8.17
CA TYR A 16 24.01 -51.15 6.92
C TYR A 16 24.56 -49.87 6.28
N PHE A 17 25.74 -50.01 5.65
CA PHE A 17 26.00 -49.26 4.43
C PHE A 17 24.97 -49.74 3.41
N ARG A 18 23.79 -49.12 3.43
CA ARG A 18 22.83 -49.20 2.34
C ARG A 18 22.90 -47.85 1.67
N SER A 19 23.53 -47.85 0.50
CA SER A 19 23.75 -46.70 -0.36
C SER A 19 22.53 -45.79 -0.43
N PRO A 20 22.73 -44.47 -0.61
CA PRO A 20 21.66 -43.57 -0.97
C PRO A 20 21.19 -44.01 -2.34
N ALA A 21 20.13 -44.81 -2.39
CA ALA A 21 19.24 -44.78 -3.52
C ALA A 21 18.67 -43.36 -3.51
N LEU A 22 19.39 -42.46 -4.18
CA LEU A 22 18.81 -41.27 -4.76
C LEU A 22 17.61 -41.80 -5.51
N LEU A 23 16.45 -41.71 -4.87
CA LEU A 23 15.16 -41.84 -5.49
C LEU A 23 15.17 -40.74 -6.55
N CYS A 24 15.68 -41.07 -7.73
CA CYS A 24 15.38 -40.40 -8.97
C CYS A 24 13.86 -40.45 -9.03
N ARG A 25 13.23 -39.40 -8.53
CA ARG A 25 11.82 -39.14 -8.75
C ARG A 25 11.67 -39.18 -10.26
N PRO A 26 10.98 -40.17 -10.85
CA PRO A 26 10.77 -40.15 -12.29
C PRO A 26 9.94 -38.90 -12.55
N TYR A 27 10.57 -37.88 -13.15
CA TYR A 27 9.85 -36.77 -13.73
C TYR A 27 9.10 -37.34 -14.93
N SER A 28 7.90 -37.86 -14.68
CA SER A 28 7.03 -38.51 -15.66
C SER A 28 6.27 -37.48 -16.51
N SER A 29 6.98 -36.51 -17.07
CA SER A 29 6.44 -35.69 -18.15
C SER A 29 7.46 -35.72 -19.27
N SER A 30 7.20 -36.52 -20.30
CA SER A 30 7.89 -36.45 -21.58
C SER A 30 7.53 -35.13 -22.26
N ALA A 31 8.01 -34.01 -21.70
CA ALA A 31 7.95 -32.73 -22.38
C ALA A 31 8.85 -32.85 -23.62
N GLN A 32 8.33 -32.49 -24.78
CA GLN A 32 9.14 -32.48 -25.99
C GLN A 32 10.26 -31.45 -25.77
N THR A 33 11.50 -31.87 -25.91
CA THR A 33 12.69 -31.00 -25.76
C THR A 33 13.40 -30.86 -27.10
N ASP A 34 14.03 -29.71 -27.30
CA ASP A 34 14.90 -29.43 -28.44
C ASP A 34 16.23 -30.21 -28.33
N GLU A 35 17.07 -30.13 -29.37
CA GLU A 35 18.42 -30.71 -29.44
C GLU A 35 19.32 -30.26 -28.27
N TYR A 36 19.05 -29.08 -27.69
CA TYR A 36 19.75 -28.54 -26.51
C TYR A 36 19.11 -28.93 -25.16
N GLY A 37 18.09 -29.79 -25.16
CA GLY A 37 17.39 -30.21 -23.94
C GLY A 37 16.46 -29.15 -23.34
N ILE A 38 16.18 -28.06 -24.08
CA ILE A 38 15.22 -27.01 -23.66
C ILE A 38 13.80 -27.50 -24.01
N PRO A 39 12.83 -27.41 -23.11
CA PRO A 39 11.46 -27.84 -23.41
C PRO A 39 10.84 -26.94 -24.48
N LEU A 40 10.30 -27.54 -25.55
CA LEU A 40 9.60 -26.86 -26.64
C LEU A 40 8.32 -26.16 -26.17
N GLN A 41 7.75 -26.60 -25.05
CA GLN A 41 6.64 -25.95 -24.39
C GLN A 41 7.00 -25.65 -22.93
N PRO A 42 6.71 -24.44 -22.44
CA PRO A 42 6.93 -24.13 -21.04
C PRO A 42 6.05 -25.03 -20.16
N SER A 43 6.62 -25.58 -19.09
CA SER A 43 5.87 -26.44 -18.16
C SER A 43 4.79 -25.68 -17.38
N TRP A 44 4.88 -24.35 -17.35
CA TRP A 44 3.88 -23.44 -16.84
C TRP A 44 4.07 -22.06 -17.48
N SER A 45 2.97 -21.35 -17.75
CA SER A 45 3.03 -19.93 -18.13
C SER A 45 2.76 -19.05 -16.92
N VAL A 46 3.56 -17.99 -16.78
CA VAL A 46 3.31 -16.94 -15.76
C VAL A 46 1.95 -16.28 -16.00
N THR A 47 1.55 -16.08 -17.27
CA THR A 47 0.26 -15.44 -17.58
C THR A 47 -0.92 -16.32 -17.18
N GLU A 48 -0.79 -17.64 -17.31
CA GLU A 48 -1.78 -18.63 -16.88
C GLU A 48 -1.87 -18.71 -15.35
N LEU A 49 -0.72 -18.66 -14.68
CA LEU A 49 -0.68 -18.60 -13.21
C LEU A 49 -1.36 -17.31 -12.70
N LEU A 50 -1.01 -16.16 -13.28
CA LEU A 50 -1.61 -14.89 -12.88
C LEU A 50 -3.09 -14.82 -13.23
N SER A 51 -3.54 -15.45 -14.33
CA SER A 51 -4.94 -15.48 -14.73
C SER A 51 -5.83 -16.35 -13.82
N SER A 52 -5.24 -17.25 -13.04
CA SER A 52 -5.96 -18.09 -12.08
C SER A 52 -6.41 -17.36 -10.80
N TYR A 53 -5.77 -16.25 -10.44
CA TYR A 53 -6.09 -15.51 -9.21
C TYR A 53 -7.40 -14.72 -9.34
N PRO A 54 -8.20 -14.59 -8.27
CA PRO A 54 -9.41 -13.79 -8.29
C PRO A 54 -9.07 -12.32 -8.62
N LYS A 55 -9.95 -11.64 -9.38
CA LYS A 55 -9.83 -10.22 -9.68
C LYS A 55 -10.72 -9.45 -8.69
N PRO A 56 -10.16 -8.84 -7.62
CA PRO A 56 -10.96 -8.09 -6.66
C PRO A 56 -11.51 -6.83 -7.32
N THR A 57 -12.81 -6.58 -7.15
CA THR A 57 -13.47 -5.38 -7.68
C THR A 57 -13.44 -4.28 -6.65
N ILE A 58 -12.82 -3.15 -6.99
CA ILE A 58 -12.77 -1.96 -6.13
C ILE A 58 -14.04 -1.14 -6.32
N SER A 59 -14.67 -0.67 -5.25
CA SER A 59 -15.84 0.22 -5.34
C SER A 59 -15.44 1.64 -5.76
N SER A 60 -16.32 2.35 -6.48
CA SER A 60 -16.10 3.76 -6.88
C SER A 60 -15.82 4.66 -5.66
N GLN A 61 -16.53 4.44 -4.55
CA GLN A 61 -16.28 5.13 -3.29
C GLN A 61 -14.85 4.95 -2.78
N THR A 62 -14.30 3.74 -2.87
CA THR A 62 -12.92 3.46 -2.46
C THR A 62 -11.92 4.16 -3.37
N LEU A 63 -12.18 4.16 -4.68
CA LEU A 63 -11.36 4.87 -5.66
C LEU A 63 -11.35 6.38 -5.37
N ASN A 64 -12.51 6.99 -5.14
CA ASN A 64 -12.61 8.41 -4.78
C ASN A 64 -11.84 8.72 -3.49
N ARG A 65 -11.93 7.84 -2.48
CA ARG A 65 -11.17 7.97 -1.23
C ARG A 65 -9.66 7.89 -1.46
N LEU A 66 -9.19 7.02 -2.35
CA LEU A 66 -7.77 6.93 -2.71
C LEU A 66 -7.29 8.21 -3.39
N HIS A 67 -8.10 8.79 -4.29
CA HIS A 67 -7.78 10.08 -4.91
C HIS A 67 -7.69 11.20 -3.87
N GLU A 68 -8.63 11.26 -2.93
CA GLU A 68 -8.61 12.24 -1.84
C GLU A 68 -7.34 12.09 -0.98
N LEU A 69 -6.97 10.86 -0.60
CA LEU A 69 -5.76 10.59 0.18
C LEU A 69 -4.46 10.91 -0.59
N ALA A 70 -4.48 10.72 -1.91
CA ALA A 70 -3.36 11.07 -2.79
C ALA A 70 -3.33 12.57 -3.16
N ALA A 71 -4.26 13.38 -2.65
CA ALA A 71 -4.46 14.78 -3.03
C ALA A 71 -4.62 14.97 -4.55
N LEU A 72 -5.23 13.99 -5.23
CA LEU A 72 -5.55 14.01 -6.65
C LEU A 72 -7.02 14.39 -6.87
N VAL A 73 -7.30 15.05 -7.98
CA VAL A 73 -8.68 15.30 -8.43
C VAL A 73 -9.23 14.01 -9.05
N PRO A 74 -10.34 13.45 -8.52
CA PRO A 74 -10.93 12.24 -9.09
C PRO A 74 -11.60 12.53 -10.45
N PRO A 75 -11.54 11.60 -11.41
CA PRO A 75 -12.30 11.71 -12.65
C PRO A 75 -13.81 11.57 -12.36
N ILE A 76 -14.64 12.15 -13.22
CA ILE A 76 -16.10 12.10 -13.06
C ILE A 76 -16.58 10.64 -13.24
N GLU A 77 -17.48 10.20 -12.36
CA GLU A 77 -18.06 8.86 -12.40
C GLU A 77 -18.84 8.63 -13.70
N GLY A 78 -18.66 7.46 -14.31
CA GLY A 78 -19.32 7.09 -15.57
C GLY A 78 -18.56 7.46 -16.84
N ILE A 79 -17.43 8.18 -16.74
CA ILE A 79 -16.51 8.39 -17.87
C ILE A 79 -15.68 7.11 -18.10
N PRO A 80 -15.34 6.74 -19.35
CA PRO A 80 -14.49 5.58 -19.65
C PRO A 80 -13.10 5.65 -19.01
N GLU A 81 -12.62 6.83 -18.61
CA GLU A 81 -11.38 7.01 -17.87
C GLU A 81 -11.49 6.44 -16.46
N HIS A 82 -12.63 6.62 -15.79
CA HIS A 82 -12.87 6.08 -14.45
C HIS A 82 -12.89 4.55 -14.49
N THR A 83 -13.54 3.95 -15.50
CA THR A 83 -13.58 2.47 -15.64
C THR A 83 -12.22 1.88 -15.93
N LYS A 84 -11.44 2.49 -16.85
CA LYS A 84 -10.05 2.08 -17.12
C LYS A 84 -9.18 2.14 -15.86
N LEU A 85 -9.33 3.20 -15.08
CA LEU A 85 -8.57 3.35 -13.84
C LEU A 85 -8.97 2.29 -12.80
N GLN A 86 -10.27 2.05 -12.63
CA GLN A 86 -10.80 1.03 -11.73
C GLN A 86 -10.29 -0.37 -12.11
N GLU A 87 -10.27 -0.69 -13.41
CA GLU A 87 -9.71 -1.94 -13.92
C GLU A 87 -8.22 -2.07 -13.65
N GLY A 88 -7.44 -1.01 -13.91
CA GLY A 88 -6.00 -0.99 -13.68
C GLY A 88 -5.62 -1.18 -12.21
N ILE A 89 -6.31 -0.47 -11.30
CA ILE A 89 -6.05 -0.65 -9.86
C ILE A 89 -6.46 -2.07 -9.42
N SER A 90 -7.59 -2.59 -9.92
CA SER A 90 -8.03 -3.96 -9.61
C SER A 90 -7.01 -5.01 -10.06
N GLU A 91 -6.36 -4.79 -11.20
CA GLU A 91 -5.28 -5.64 -11.70
C GLU A 91 -4.01 -5.55 -10.83
N LEU A 92 -3.64 -4.34 -10.39
CA LEU A 92 -2.51 -4.17 -9.46
C LEU A 92 -2.77 -4.87 -8.12
N VAL A 93 -3.98 -4.77 -7.58
CA VAL A 93 -4.34 -5.45 -6.33
C VAL A 93 -4.26 -6.96 -6.48
N ARG A 94 -4.71 -7.52 -7.62
CA ARG A 94 -4.58 -8.95 -7.93
C ARG A 94 -3.13 -9.43 -7.86
N LEU A 95 -2.19 -8.67 -8.41
CA LEU A 95 -0.77 -9.00 -8.37
C LEU A 95 -0.22 -9.01 -6.93
N VAL A 96 -0.64 -8.05 -6.11
CA VAL A 96 -0.23 -7.97 -4.70
C VAL A 96 -0.86 -9.08 -3.86
N GLU A 97 -2.08 -9.51 -4.18
CA GLU A 97 -2.72 -10.64 -3.51
C GLU A 97 -2.02 -11.97 -3.77
N ALA A 98 -1.45 -12.16 -4.96
CA ALA A 98 -0.64 -13.35 -5.25
C ALA A 98 0.58 -13.46 -4.31
N VAL A 99 1.19 -12.34 -3.92
CA VAL A 99 2.32 -12.30 -2.97
C VAL A 99 1.90 -12.76 -1.57
N LYS A 100 0.63 -12.55 -1.18
CA LYS A 100 0.13 -12.99 0.13
C LYS A 100 0.08 -14.52 0.28
N LEU A 101 0.07 -15.26 -0.83
CA LEU A 101 0.05 -16.72 -0.82
C LEU A 101 1.43 -17.32 -0.54
N VAL A 102 2.50 -16.51 -0.57
CA VAL A 102 3.86 -16.96 -0.27
C VAL A 102 4.04 -17.07 1.24
N ASN A 103 4.50 -18.23 1.71
CA ASN A 103 4.81 -18.45 3.11
C ASN A 103 6.01 -17.61 3.54
N ALA A 104 5.77 -16.58 4.36
CA ALA A 104 6.79 -15.68 4.89
C ALA A 104 7.00 -15.83 6.41
N HIS A 105 6.62 -16.97 7.00
CA HIS A 105 6.62 -17.15 8.46
C HIS A 105 8.02 -17.06 9.09
N ASP A 106 9.07 -17.41 8.35
CA ASP A 106 10.46 -17.38 8.82
C ASP A 106 11.21 -16.08 8.45
N VAL A 107 10.51 -15.10 7.87
CA VAL A 107 11.13 -13.84 7.43
C VAL A 107 11.03 -12.78 8.52
N THR A 108 12.17 -12.40 9.09
CA THR A 108 12.26 -11.25 10.01
C THR A 108 12.30 -9.96 9.21
N ILE A 109 11.30 -9.10 9.41
CA ILE A 109 11.28 -7.76 8.80
C ILE A 109 12.33 -6.90 9.49
N SER A 110 13.47 -6.67 8.83
CA SER A 110 14.42 -5.65 9.27
C SER A 110 13.82 -4.29 8.94
N ALA A 111 13.52 -3.49 9.96
CA ALA A 111 13.03 -2.13 9.76
C ALA A 111 14.10 -1.29 9.05
N ARG A 112 13.68 -0.28 8.26
CA ARG A 112 14.58 0.85 7.94
C ARG A 112 15.19 1.32 9.28
N TRP A 113 16.47 1.69 9.28
CA TRP A 113 17.27 1.97 10.50
C TRP A 113 17.91 0.76 11.20
N GLY A 114 17.91 -0.42 10.59
CA GLY A 114 18.71 -1.56 11.07
C GLY A 114 20.22 -1.31 11.00
N ILE A 115 20.99 -2.09 11.77
CA ILE A 115 22.47 -2.02 11.85
C ILE A 115 23.14 -2.24 10.48
N GLU A 116 22.44 -2.91 9.56
CA GLU A 116 22.88 -3.25 8.20
C GLU A 116 22.60 -2.15 7.16
N ASP A 117 21.93 -1.06 7.56
CA ASP A 117 21.61 0.09 6.70
C ASP A 117 22.89 0.92 6.48
N ALA A 118 23.75 0.43 5.57
CA ALA A 118 25.11 0.93 5.32
C ALA A 118 25.16 2.43 4.96
N ASP A 119 24.06 2.97 4.45
CA ASP A 119 23.91 4.36 4.02
C ASP A 119 23.90 5.36 5.20
N LYS A 120 23.80 4.87 6.45
CA LYS A 120 23.65 5.70 7.66
C LYS A 120 24.92 5.91 8.47
N ARG A 121 26.06 5.33 8.09
CA ARG A 121 27.33 5.60 8.78
C ARG A 121 27.84 7.02 8.60
N ASN A 122 27.15 7.86 7.83
CA ASN A 122 27.63 9.17 7.39
C ASN A 122 26.70 10.34 7.77
N VAL A 123 26.11 10.30 8.97
CA VAL A 123 25.29 11.41 9.53
C VAL A 123 26.10 12.71 9.67
N GLU A 124 27.44 12.64 9.65
CA GLU A 124 28.33 13.80 9.74
C GLU A 124 28.54 14.55 8.41
N MET A 125 27.96 14.08 7.29
CA MET A 125 28.17 14.64 5.95
C MET A 125 27.05 15.55 5.45
N PHE A 126 26.27 16.19 6.34
CA PHE A 126 25.40 17.28 5.88
C PHE A 126 26.29 18.45 5.43
N PRO A 127 26.26 18.84 4.14
CA PRO A 127 27.05 19.97 3.68
C PRO A 127 26.64 21.22 4.46
N LYS A 128 27.62 21.98 4.96
CA LYS A 128 27.37 23.21 5.73
C LYS A 128 26.69 24.32 4.90
N ASP A 129 26.61 24.14 3.58
CA ASP A 129 26.05 25.09 2.62
C ASP A 129 24.59 24.80 2.25
N ILE A 130 23.86 24.03 3.08
CA ILE A 130 22.43 23.81 2.85
C ILE A 130 21.71 25.16 3.00
N PRO A 131 20.96 25.61 1.98
CA PRO A 131 20.19 26.84 2.09
C PRO A 131 19.15 26.73 3.20
N GLU A 132 19.24 27.60 4.19
CA GLU A 132 18.34 27.63 5.35
C GLU A 132 17.34 28.79 5.27
N GLY A 133 16.20 28.61 5.94
CA GLY A 133 15.20 29.65 6.18
C GLY A 133 14.61 30.25 4.90
N GLN A 134 14.58 31.59 4.83
CA GLN A 134 13.93 32.33 3.75
C GLN A 134 14.57 32.11 2.38
N THR A 135 15.82 31.64 2.32
CA THR A 135 16.47 31.33 1.03
C THR A 135 15.78 30.20 0.28
N LEU A 136 15.02 29.34 0.97
CA LEU A 136 14.20 28.28 0.38
C LEU A 136 12.97 28.81 -0.38
N LEU A 137 12.55 30.04 -0.08
CA LEU A 137 11.39 30.67 -0.73
C LEU A 137 11.64 30.99 -2.20
N LYS A 138 12.90 31.02 -2.66
CA LYS A 138 13.24 31.20 -4.08
C LYS A 138 12.67 30.11 -5.00
N HIS A 139 12.35 28.95 -4.43
CA HIS A 139 11.75 27.82 -5.16
C HIS A 139 10.23 27.76 -5.03
N ALA A 140 9.62 28.67 -4.28
CA ALA A 140 8.18 28.70 -4.09
C ALA A 140 7.50 29.32 -5.30
N ALA A 141 6.39 28.72 -5.76
CA ALA A 141 5.58 29.29 -6.84
C ALA A 141 4.90 30.61 -6.43
N ARG A 142 4.52 30.75 -5.15
CA ARG A 142 3.91 31.95 -4.58
C ARG A 142 4.40 32.16 -3.16
N THR A 143 4.71 33.41 -2.82
CA THR A 143 5.12 33.83 -1.47
C THR A 143 4.47 35.15 -1.12
N GLN A 144 4.19 35.36 0.16
CA GLN A 144 3.68 36.61 0.70
C GLN A 144 4.27 36.82 2.11
N ASP A 145 4.81 38.01 2.37
CA ASP A 145 5.36 38.42 3.66
C ASP A 145 6.39 37.43 4.27
N GLY A 146 7.17 36.75 3.42
CA GLY A 146 8.17 35.77 3.86
C GLY A 146 7.61 34.38 4.17
N PHE A 147 6.39 34.08 3.72
CA PHE A 147 5.75 32.77 3.90
C PHE A 147 5.29 32.18 2.56
N TYR A 148 5.15 30.85 2.52
CA TYR A 148 4.49 30.15 1.41
C TYR A 148 3.01 30.51 1.37
N LEU A 149 2.52 30.93 0.21
CA LEU A 149 1.10 31.20 0.00
C LEU A 149 0.43 29.93 -0.57
N VAL A 150 -0.54 29.40 0.15
CA VAL A 150 -1.34 28.23 -0.26
C VAL A 150 -2.80 28.64 -0.29
N ASP A 151 -3.48 28.39 -1.42
CA ASP A 151 -4.90 28.63 -1.56
C ASP A 151 -5.65 27.62 -0.66
N ALA A 152 -6.23 28.10 0.44
CA ALA A 152 -6.92 27.25 1.39
C ALA A 152 -8.35 26.97 0.93
N ASP A 153 -8.58 25.86 0.24
CA ASP A 153 -9.92 25.34 -0.09
C ASP A 153 -10.59 24.75 1.16
N ARG A 154 -10.93 25.59 2.14
CA ARG A 154 -11.76 25.18 3.29
C ARG A 154 -13.21 25.06 2.85
N LYS A 155 -13.59 23.92 2.27
CA LYS A 155 -14.99 23.47 2.21
C LYS A 155 -15.47 23.06 3.61
N ARG A 156 -15.67 24.05 4.49
CA ARG A 156 -16.34 23.85 5.78
C ARG A 156 -17.82 23.57 5.47
N LYS A 157 -18.23 22.29 5.54
CA LYS A 157 -19.66 21.94 5.57
C LYS A 157 -20.28 22.67 6.76
N GLN A 158 -20.93 23.80 6.52
CA GLN A 158 -21.85 24.40 7.48
C GLN A 158 -23.01 23.42 7.60
N SER A 159 -22.92 22.53 8.57
CA SER A 159 -24.06 21.76 9.06
C SER A 159 -25.15 22.77 9.46
N GLN A 160 -26.31 22.65 8.82
CA GLN A 160 -27.53 23.34 9.21
C GLN A 160 -27.84 23.00 10.68
N GLY A 161 -27.47 23.89 11.59
CA GLY A 161 -27.95 23.91 12.96
C GLY A 161 -29.17 24.82 13.01
N GLY A 162 -30.35 24.26 12.75
CA GLY A 162 -31.61 24.93 13.03
C GLY A 162 -31.75 25.15 14.53
N HIS A 163 -31.71 26.41 14.98
CA HIS A 163 -32.13 26.80 16.31
C HIS A 163 -33.36 27.71 16.16
N THR A 164 -34.54 27.12 16.29
CA THR A 164 -35.81 27.84 16.40
C THR A 164 -35.86 28.55 17.75
N SER A 165 -35.64 29.86 17.79
CA SER A 165 -36.02 30.70 18.93
C SER A 165 -37.43 31.24 18.71
N LEU A 166 -38.34 30.71 19.50
CA LEU A 166 -39.72 31.15 19.69
C LEU A 166 -39.80 32.63 20.12
N GLY A 167 -40.77 33.33 19.54
CA GLY A 167 -41.70 34.22 20.23
C GLY A 167 -41.13 35.42 21.01
N SER A 168 -41.23 36.60 20.41
CA SER A 168 -41.57 37.82 21.17
C SER A 168 -42.43 38.73 20.30
N SER A 169 -43.74 38.60 20.47
CA SER A 169 -44.74 39.59 20.11
C SER A 169 -44.44 40.92 20.80
N GLY A 170 -44.30 42.00 20.04
CA GLY A 170 -44.03 43.31 20.63
C GLY A 170 -44.26 44.46 19.65
N ALA A 171 -45.43 45.06 19.79
CA ALA A 171 -45.74 46.48 19.56
C ALA A 171 -45.74 47.05 18.13
N LYS A 172 -46.96 47.48 17.78
CA LYS A 172 -47.39 48.42 16.75
C LYS A 172 -46.60 49.75 16.81
N ASN A 173 -46.42 50.37 15.63
CA ASN A 173 -46.56 51.80 15.34
C ASN A 173 -46.63 51.91 13.80
N SER A 174 -47.83 52.02 13.22
CA SER A 174 -48.37 53.28 12.68
C SER A 174 -47.38 54.44 12.67
N ASP A 175 -47.07 54.97 11.48
CA ASP A 175 -47.49 56.33 11.12
C ASP A 175 -47.26 56.59 9.63
N TYR A 176 -48.35 56.97 8.97
CA TYR A 176 -48.41 57.72 7.71
C TYR A 176 -47.88 59.14 7.91
N ILE A 177 -47.66 59.88 6.80
CA ILE A 177 -47.38 61.35 6.63
C ILE A 177 -45.94 61.57 6.14
N SER A 178 -45.63 62.25 5.03
CA SER A 178 -46.40 62.99 4.04
C SER A 178 -45.52 63.31 2.83
N ASP A 179 -46.19 63.55 1.70
CA ASP A 179 -45.87 64.50 0.63
C ASP A 179 -44.56 65.28 0.72
N LYS A 180 -43.71 65.14 -0.31
CA LYS A 180 -42.88 66.24 -0.79
C LYS A 180 -42.99 66.39 -2.30
N LYS A 181 -43.70 67.45 -2.67
CA LYS A 181 -43.52 68.20 -3.91
C LYS A 181 -42.05 68.57 -4.08
N TYR A 182 -41.52 68.45 -5.29
CA TYR A 182 -40.92 69.55 -6.08
C TYR A 182 -40.93 69.15 -7.55
#